data_AF-A0A1D8GNN3-F1
#
_entry.id   AF-A0A1D8GNN3-F1
#
_cell.length_a   1.000
_cell.length_b   1.000
_cell.length_c   1.000
_cell.angle_alpha   90.00
_cell.angle_beta   90.00
_cell.angle_gamma   90.00
#
_symmetry.space_group_name_H-M   'P 1'
#
loop_
_entity.id
_entity.type
_entity.pdbx_description
1 polymer ?
#
loop_
_entity_poly.entity_id
_entity_poly.type
_entity_poly.pdbx_seq_one_letter_code
_entity_poly.pdbx_strand_id
1 'polypeptide(L)' 'MTWTILKNACAALGVKENVGTHTLRKTWGYWAWKSGVPLPIIMEVLNHSSLSVTKRYLGITQDEINDAYIGLNL' A
#
# COMPACT_ATOMS: atom_id res chain seq x y z
N MET A 1 15.42 17.37 -1.15
CA MET A 1 15.30 17.50 0.31
C MET A 1 14.74 16.23 0.95
N THR A 2 13.48 15.82 0.68
CA THR A 2 12.84 14.64 1.31
C THR A 2 13.51 13.30 0.99
N TRP A 3 13.96 13.10 -0.26
CA TRP A 3 14.70 11.90 -0.67
C TRP A 3 16.01 11.71 0.10
N THR A 4 16.75 12.79 0.36
CA THR A 4 18.03 12.75 1.08
C THR A 4 17.85 12.31 2.53
N ILE A 5 16.80 12.80 3.19
CA ILE A 5 16.46 12.42 4.57
C ILE A 5 16.09 10.93 4.63
N LEU A 6 15.23 10.46 3.72
CA LEU A 6 14.85 9.05 3.66
C LEU A 6 16.02 8.13 3.34
N LYS A 7 16.86 8.51 2.39
CA LYS A 7 18.06 7.76 2.03
C LYS A 7 19.02 7.60 3.21
N ASN A 8 19.25 8.68 3.97
CA ASN A 8 20.10 8.65 5.15
C ASN A 8 19.50 7.78 6.26
N ALA A 9 18.19 7.85 6.48
CA ALA A 9 17.49 7.00 7.44
C ALA A 9 17.56 5.51 7.05
N CYS A 10 17.36 5.18 5.78
CA CYS A 10 17.51 3.81 5.27
C CYS A 10 18.94 3.28 5.43
N ALA A 11 19.94 4.09 5.11
CA ALA A 11 21.35 3.73 5.31
C ALA A 11 21.67 3.46 6.80
N ALA A 12 21.16 4.29 7.70
CA ALA A 12 21.36 4.12 9.15
C ALA A 12 20.71 2.84 9.71
N LEU A 13 19.59 2.41 9.11
CA LEU A 13 18.85 1.20 9.53
C LEU A 13 19.25 -0.05 8.73
N GLY A 14 20.22 0.04 7.82
CA GLY A 14 20.65 -1.07 6.98
C GLY A 14 19.62 -1.51 5.92
N VAL A 15 18.63 -0.68 5.60
CA VAL A 15 17.65 -0.92 4.55
C VAL A 15 18.33 -0.75 3.19
N LYS A 16 18.39 -1.83 2.41
CA LYS A 16 19.10 -1.88 1.12
C LYS A 16 18.22 -1.46 -0.05
N GLU A 17 16.90 -1.51 0.10
CA GLU A 17 15.96 -1.09 -0.92
C GLU A 17 15.91 0.44 -1.07
N ASN A 18 15.62 0.89 -2.29
CA ASN A 18 15.33 2.30 -2.54
C ASN A 18 13.95 2.67 -1.97
N VAL A 19 13.93 3.22 -0.77
CA VAL A 19 12.71 3.76 -0.15
C VAL A 19 12.56 5.23 -0.49
N GLY A 20 11.48 5.55 -1.21
CA GLY A 20 11.09 6.92 -1.53
C GLY A 20 9.71 7.27 -0.99
N THR A 21 9.27 8.50 -1.27
CA THR A 21 7.92 8.98 -0.90
C THR A 21 6.81 8.10 -1.47
N HIS A 22 6.97 7.57 -2.68
CA HIS A 22 6.02 6.63 -3.28
C HIS A 22 6.00 5.27 -2.56
N THR A 23 7.15 4.77 -2.06
CA THR A 23 7.21 3.55 -1.27
C THR A 23 6.44 3.73 0.03
N LEU A 24 6.67 4.83 0.74
CA LEU A 24 5.96 5.14 1.98
C LEU A 24 4.45 5.29 1.78
N ARG A 25 4.04 5.98 0.71
CA ARG A 25 2.63 6.13 0.36
C ARG A 25 1.96 4.77 0.10
N LYS A 26 2.66 3.87 -0.60
CA LYS A 26 2.19 2.49 -0.82
C LYS A 26 2.12 1.70 0.47
N THR A 27 3.14 1.80 1.33
CA THR A 27 3.17 1.15 2.65
C THR A 27 1.99 1.60 3.51
N TRP A 28 1.72 2.91 3.61
CA TRP A 28 0.57 3.41 4.34
C TRP A 28 -0.75 2.85 3.80
N GLY A 29 -0.96 2.91 2.48
CA GLY A 29 -2.20 2.43 1.88
C GLY A 29 -2.41 0.92 2.06
N TYR A 30 -1.33 0.12 2.02
CA TYR A 30 -1.39 -1.32 2.24
C TYR A 30 -1.80 -1.63 3.69
N TRP A 31 -1.19 -0.97 4.66
CA TRP A 31 -1.52 -1.16 6.08
C TRP A 31 -2.92 -0.66 6.43
N ALA A 32 -3.38 0.45 5.83
CA ALA A 32 -4.75 0.92 5.99
C ALA A 32 -5.76 -0.14 5.52
N TRP A 33 -5.51 -0.75 4.35
CA TRP A 33 -6.33 -1.84 3.83
C TRP A 33 -6.32 -3.07 4.75
N LYS A 34 -5.13 -3.54 5.17
CA LYS A 34 -5.02 -4.68 6.10
C LYS A 34 -5.65 -4.41 7.46
N SER A 35 -5.77 -3.14 7.88
CA SER A 35 -6.44 -2.74 9.12
C SER A 35 -7.96 -2.59 8.98
N GLY A 36 -8.53 -2.90 7.81
CA GLY A 36 -9.97 -2.87 7.55
C GLY A 36 -10.52 -1.53 7.07
N VAL A 37 -9.67 -0.56 6.71
CA VAL A 37 -10.16 0.71 6.13
C VAL A 37 -10.81 0.42 4.76
N PRO A 38 -12.02 0.94 4.49
CA PRO A 38 -12.68 0.70 3.21
C PRO A 38 -11.87 1.21 2.02
N LEU A 39 -11.76 0.39 0.97
CA LEU A 39 -11.00 0.71 -0.24
C LEU A 39 -11.38 2.06 -0.89
N PRO A 40 -12.67 2.48 -0.93
CA PRO A 40 -13.05 3.80 -1.44
C PRO A 40 -12.44 4.96 -0.64
N ILE A 41 -12.33 4.84 0.68
CA ILE A 41 -11.70 5.86 1.52
C ILE A 41 -10.19 5.94 1.24
N ILE A 42 -9.55 4.77 1.10
CA ILE A 42 -8.12 4.73 0.74
C ILE A 42 -7.90 5.34 -0.64
N MET A 43 -8.79 5.12 -1.61
CA MET A 43 -8.72 5.72 -2.94
C MET A 43 -8.76 7.25 -2.90
N GLU A 44 -9.67 7.83 -2.10
CA GLU A 44 -9.78 9.28 -1.91
C GLU A 44 -8.51 9.86 -1.28
N VAL A 45 -7.99 9.24 -0.20
CA VAL A 45 -6.72 9.68 0.43
C VAL A 45 -5.54 9.53 -0.53
N LEU A 46 -5.55 8.49 -1.35
CA LEU A 46 -4.54 8.26 -2.37
C LEU A 46 -4.77 9.09 -3.65
N ASN A 47 -5.85 9.88 -3.73
CA ASN A 47 -6.23 10.67 -4.89
C ASN A 47 -6.11 9.88 -6.21
N HIS A 48 -6.61 8.64 -6.21
CA HIS A 48 -6.60 7.78 -7.39
C HIS A 48 -7.93 7.90 -8.14
N SER A 49 -7.86 7.82 -9.46
CA SER A 49 -9.03 7.96 -10.34
C SER A 49 -10.02 6.79 -10.31
N SER A 50 -9.64 5.65 -9.73
CA SER A 50 -10.50 4.48 -9.63
C SER A 50 -10.04 3.49 -8.57
N LEU A 51 -10.97 2.62 -8.16
CA LEU A 51 -10.66 1.50 -7.26
C LEU A 51 -9.67 0.52 -7.90
N SER A 52 -9.76 0.30 -9.21
CA SER A 52 -8.82 -0.57 -9.95
C SER A 52 -7.37 -0.06 -9.87
N VAL A 53 -7.17 1.26 -9.99
CA VAL A 53 -5.86 1.90 -9.78
C VAL A 53 -5.38 1.68 -8.36
N THR A 54 -6.26 1.84 -7.36
CA THR A 54 -5.92 1.61 -5.95
C THR A 54 -5.54 0.16 -5.67
N LYS A 55 -6.31 -0.83 -6.14
CA LYS A 55 -5.99 -2.26 -6.00
C LYS A 55 -4.61 -2.57 -6.57
N ARG A 56 -4.35 -2.15 -7.81
CA ARG A 56 -3.05 -2.33 -8.47
C ARG A 56 -1.92 -1.65 -7.70
N TYR A 57 -2.15 -0.43 -7.23
CA TYR A 57 -1.16 0.33 -6.47
C TYR A 57 -0.79 -0.39 -5.16
N LEU A 58 -1.78 -0.92 -4.45
CA LEU A 58 -1.61 -1.67 -3.20
C LEU A 58 -1.08 -3.10 -3.43
N GLY A 59 -1.13 -3.60 -4.66
CA GLY A 59 -0.73 -4.98 -4.98
C GLY A 59 -1.77 -6.02 -4.54
N ILE A 60 -3.02 -5.61 -4.35
CA ILE A 60 -4.12 -6.51 -4.04
C ILE A 60 -4.40 -7.33 -5.30
N THR A 61 -3.98 -8.59 -5.32
CA THR A 61 -4.19 -9.51 -6.44
C THR A 61 -5.57 -10.15 -6.35
N GLN A 62 -6.01 -10.74 -7.46
CA GLN A 62 -7.25 -11.53 -7.48
C GLN A 62 -7.20 -12.71 -6.49
N ASP A 63 -5.99 -13.19 -6.13
CA ASP A 63 -5.80 -14.30 -5.21
C ASP A 63 -6.24 -13.94 -3.78
N GLU A 64 -5.95 -12.73 -3.29
CA GLU A 64 -6.43 -12.28 -1.97
C GLU A 64 -7.96 -12.12 -1.93
N ILE A 65 -8.59 -11.83 -3.08
CA ILE A 65 -10.06 -11.83 -3.20
C ILE A 65 -10.58 -13.27 -3.13
N ASN A 66 -9.93 -14.20 -3.82
CA ASN A 66 -10.31 -15.61 -3.82
C ASN A 66 -10.17 -16.23 -2.42
N ASP A 67 -9.12 -15.89 -1.68
CA ASP A 67 -8.93 -16.31 -0.28
C ASP A 67 -10.03 -15.79 0.64
N ALA A 68 -10.49 -14.55 0.43
CA ALA A 68 -11.63 -13.99 1.17
C ALA A 68 -12.95 -14.73 0.87
N TYR A 69 -13.17 -15.14 -0.39
CA TYR A 69 -14.32 -15.96 -0.78
C TYR A 69 -14.31 -17.34 -0.12
N ILE A 70 -13.14 -18.01 -0.08
CA ILE A 70 -12.99 -19.33 0.56
C ILE A 70 -13.20 -19.23 2.09
N GLY A 71 -12.73 -18.14 2.70
CA GLY A 71 -12.92 -17.89 4.13
C GLY A 71 -14.38 -17.60 4.54
N LEU A 72 -15.20 -17.16 3.60
CA LEU A 72 -16.64 -16.90 3.78
C LEU A 72 -17.49 -18.15 3.51
N ASN A 73 -16.99 -19.36 3.77
CA ASN A 73 -17.71 -20.62 3.56
C ASN A 73 -19.11 -20.55 4.21
N LEU A 74 -20.12 -20.25 3.38
CA LEU A 74 -21.54 -20.04 3.70
C LEU A 74 -22.32 -21.31 3.36
#